data_AF-A0A2V8TF49-F1
#
_entry.id   AF-A0A2V8TF49-F1
#
_cell.length_a   1.000
_cell.length_b   1.000
_cell.length_c   1.000
_cell.angle_alpha   90.00
_cell.angle_beta   90.00
_cell.angle_gamma   90.00
#
_symmetry.space_group_name_H-M   'P 1'
#
loop_
_entity.id
_entity.type
_entity.pdbx_description
1 polymer ?
#
loop_
_entity_poly.entity_id
_entity_poly.type
_entity_poly.pdbx_seq_one_letter_code
_entity_poly.pdbx_strand_id
1 'polypeptide(L)' 'MGTYNLYRDLLSVLPGSFGECLQSSITGETATELDTPPTGQGWFYLITAKNRLGEEGTGTERSGAQRPNSSPCP' A
#
# COMPACT_ATOMS: atom_id res chain seq x y z
N MET A 1 -6.24 -12.10 -14.83
CA MET A 1 -5.61 -12.33 -13.52
C MET A 1 -5.24 -10.96 -12.97
N GLY A 2 -5.49 -10.72 -11.68
CA GLY A 2 -5.08 -9.48 -11.02
C GLY A 2 -3.66 -9.61 -10.44
N THR A 3 -3.08 -8.49 -10.05
CA THR A 3 -1.83 -8.41 -9.29
C THR A 3 -2.06 -7.59 -8.03
N TYR A 4 -1.12 -7.64 -7.09
CA TYR A 4 -1.13 -6.79 -5.91
C TYR A 4 0.00 -5.77 -5.95
N ASN A 5 -0.24 -4.62 -5.35
CA ASN A 5 0.78 -3.62 -5.06
C ASN A 5 0.89 -3.47 -3.54
N LEU A 6 2.12 -3.40 -3.05
CA LEU A 6 2.46 -3.23 -1.65
C LEU A 6 3.07 -1.85 -1.46
N TYR A 7 2.53 -1.12 -0.50
CA TYR A 7 2.95 0.20 -0.07
C TYR A 7 3.50 0.13 1.34
N ARG A 8 4.49 0.97 1.65
CA ARG A 8 5.14 1.06 2.97
C ARG A 8 5.47 2.51 3.31
N ASP A 9 5.32 2.86 4.58
CA ASP A 9 5.89 4.09 5.14
C ASP A 9 6.02 4.00 6.66
N LEU A 10 6.69 4.98 7.27
CA LEU A 10 6.86 5.06 8.71
C LEU A 10 5.51 5.28 9.39
N LEU A 11 5.32 4.63 10.54
CA LEU A 11 4.19 4.90 11.43
C LEU A 11 4.08 6.37 11.85
N SER A 12 5.21 7.10 11.90
CA SER A 12 5.25 8.53 12.22
C SER A 12 4.58 9.41 11.17
N VAL A 13 4.33 8.90 9.96
CA VAL A 13 3.60 9.62 8.91
C VAL A 13 2.09 9.58 9.17
N LEU A 14 1.60 8.71 10.05
CA LEU A 14 0.17 8.60 10.36
C LEU A 14 -0.29 9.64 11.41
N PRO A 15 -1.49 10.23 11.25
CA PRO A 15 -2.35 10.16 10.06
C PRO A 15 -1.79 11.03 8.91
N GLY A 16 -1.64 10.46 7.71
CA GLY A 16 -1.02 11.17 6.59
C GLY A 16 -1.15 10.41 5.28
N SER A 17 -0.03 10.15 4.60
CA SER A 17 -0.01 9.41 3.33
C SER A 17 -0.49 7.96 3.51
N PHE A 18 -0.82 7.30 2.40
CA PHE A 18 -1.06 5.86 2.35
C PHE A 18 0.22 5.07 2.01
N GLY A 19 1.36 5.71 2.26
CA GLY A 19 2.69 5.20 2.02
C GLY A 19 3.15 5.23 0.58
N GLU A 20 4.41 4.86 0.41
CA GLU A 20 5.12 4.87 -0.87
C GLU A 20 5.16 3.47 -1.47
N CYS A 21 5.23 3.39 -2.80
CA CYS A 21 5.32 2.12 -3.50
C CYS A 21 6.57 1.34 -3.08
N LEU A 22 6.38 0.17 -2.47
CA LEU A 22 7.45 -0.73 -2.09
C LEU A 22 7.69 -1.82 -3.14
N GLN A 23 6.62 -2.51 -3.53
CA GLN A 23 6.66 -3.59 -4.52
C GLN A 23 5.40 -3.54 -5.38
N SER A 24 5.56 -3.71 -6.69
CA SER A 24 4.44 -3.69 -7.64
C SER A 24 4.29 -5.01 -8.38
N SER A 25 3.10 -5.22 -8.95
CA SER A 25 2.80 -6.36 -9.83
C SER A 25 3.04 -7.73 -9.20
N ILE A 26 2.78 -7.86 -7.90
CA ILE A 26 2.91 -9.11 -7.16
C ILE A 26 1.82 -10.08 -7.64
N THR A 27 2.23 -11.23 -8.19
CA THR A 27 1.30 -12.22 -8.75
C THR A 27 0.81 -13.26 -7.73
N GLY A 28 1.44 -13.32 -6.55
CA GLY A 28 1.06 -14.20 -5.45
C GLY A 28 0.48 -13.44 -4.26
N GLU A 29 0.17 -14.17 -3.19
CA GLU A 29 -0.39 -13.60 -1.95
C GLU A 29 0.68 -13.41 -0.86
N THR A 30 1.95 -13.38 -1.27
CA THR A 30 3.09 -13.22 -0.36
C THR A 30 4.05 -12.17 -0.91
N ALA A 31 4.65 -11.42 0.01
CA ALA A 31 5.66 -10.41 -0.24
C ALA A 31 6.76 -10.53 0.82
N THR A 32 7.97 -10.10 0.50
CA THR A 32 9.11 -10.13 1.44
C THR A 32 9.67 -8.73 1.58
N GLU A 33 9.77 -8.27 2.83
CA GLU A 33 10.51 -7.07 3.21
C GLU A 33 11.87 -7.48 3.75
N LEU A 34 12.94 -6.88 3.21
CA LEU A 34 14.31 -7.14 3.63
C LEU A 34 14.88 -6.02 4.52
N ASP A 35 14.28 -4.84 4.47
CA ASP A 35 14.69 -3.70 5.27
C ASP A 35 14.16 -3.80 6.71
N THR A 36 14.96 -3.32 7.66
CA THR A 36 14.54 -3.14 9.05
C THR A 36 14.18 -1.68 9.28
N PRO A 37 13.06 -1.37 9.98
CA PRO A 37 12.77 0.02 10.33
C PRO A 37 13.88 0.61 11.20
N PRO A 38 14.13 1.93 11.09
CA PRO A 38 15.05 2.62 11.99
C PRO A 38 14.70 2.34 13.46
N THR A 39 15.72 2.31 14.33
CA THR A 39 15.53 2.02 15.76
C THR A 39 14.50 2.94 16.40
N GLY A 40 13.53 2.36 17.12
CA GLY A 40 12.44 3.09 17.77
C GLY A 40 11.29 3.50 16.84
N GLN A 41 11.36 3.13 15.56
CA GLN A 41 10.31 3.38 14.58
C GLN A 41 9.69 2.05 14.13
N GLY A 42 8.58 2.14 13.40
CA GLY A 42 7.95 0.98 12.77
C GLY A 42 7.38 1.36 11.41
N TRP A 43 7.21 0.35 10.57
CA TRP A 43 6.55 0.48 9.29
C TRP A 43 5.05 0.20 9.44
N PHE A 44 4.24 0.86 8.62
CA PHE A 44 2.94 0.30 8.22
C PHE A 44 3.03 -0.19 6.77
N TYR A 45 2.10 -1.08 6.43
CA TYR A 45 1.97 -1.63 5.09
C TYR A 45 0.53 -1.52 4.63
N LEU A 46 0.34 -1.21 3.34
CA LEU A 46 -0.96 -1.25 2.68
C LEU A 46 -0.85 -2.07 1.40
N ILE A 47 -1.88 -2.86 1.12
CA ILE A 47 -1.95 -3.71 -0.07
C ILE A 47 -3.17 -3.29 -0.86
N THR A 48 -3.01 -3.18 -2.17
CA THR A 48 -4.11 -2.96 -3.12
C THR A 48 -4.07 -4.03 -4.21
N ALA A 49 -5.24 -4.42 -4.70
CA ALA A 49 -5.42 -5.23 -5.89
C ALA A 49 -5.53 -4.36 -7.16
N LYS A 50 -4.82 -4.77 -8.21
CA LYS A 50 -4.89 -4.19 -9.56
C LYS A 50 -5.37 -5.25 -10.54
N ASN A 51 -6.31 -4.87 -11.39
CA ASN A 51 -6.77 -5.71 -12.50
C ASN A 51 -6.81 -4.90 -13.80
N ARG A 52 -7.30 -5.51 -14.89
CA ARG A 52 -7.37 -4.87 -16.21
C ARG A 52 -8.20 -3.58 -16.27
N LEU A 53 -9.05 -3.32 -15.27
CA LEU A 53 -9.89 -2.13 -15.18
C LEU A 53 -9.21 -1.01 -14.38
N GLY A 54 -8.24 -1.34 -13.52
CA GLY A 54 -7.57 -0.39 -12.66
C GLY A 54 -7.13 -1.01 -11.33
N GLU A 55 -6.54 -0.16 -10.49
CA GLU A 55 -6.18 -0.47 -9.12
C GLU A 55 -7.28 -0.02 -8.16
N GLU A 56 -7.52 -0.79 -7.10
CA GLU A 56 -8.39 -0.37 -6.02
C GLU A 56 -7.79 0.78 -5.19
N GLY A 57 -8.63 1.37 -4.35
CA GLY A 57 -8.22 2.42 -3.41
C GLY A 57 -7.63 1.82 -2.14
N THR A 58 -7.13 2.67 -1.25
CA THR A 58 -6.43 2.26 -0.02
C THR A 58 -7.39 1.96 1.14
N GLY A 59 -8.60 1.49 0.80
CA GLY A 59 -9.70 1.23 1.74
C GLY A 59 -10.84 2.23 1.63
N THR A 60 -11.71 2.26 2.64
CA THR A 60 -12.95 3.04 2.64
C THR A 60 -13.03 3.92 3.88
N GLU A 61 -13.49 5.15 3.71
CA GLU A 61 -13.84 6.04 4.82
C GLU A 61 -15.12 5.58 5.53
N ARG A 62 -15.37 6.10 6.73
CA ARG A 62 -16.64 5.86 7.44
C ARG A 62 -17.87 6.29 6.60
N SER A 63 -17.71 7.28 5.72
CA SER A 63 -18.73 7.76 4.79
C SER A 63 -19.08 6.77 3.68
N GLY A 64 -18.31 5.69 3.51
CA GLY A 64 -18.40 4.79 2.35
C GLY A 64 -17.60 5.27 1.13
N ALA A 65 -17.00 6.46 1.18
CA ALA A 65 -16.13 6.94 0.12
C ALA A 65 -14.84 6.12 0.07
N GLN A 66 -14.44 5.71 -1.13
CA GLN A 66 -13.17 5.03 -1.34
C GLN A 66 -12.02 6.03 -1.10
N ARG A 67 -11.02 5.62 -0.32
CA ARG A 67 -9.81 6.41 -0.11
C ARG A 67 -8.99 6.38 -1.40
N PRO A 68 -8.76 7.52 -2.06
CA PRO A 68 -8.01 7.55 -3.30
C PRO A 68 -6.54 7.21 -3.04
N ASN A 69 -5.95 6.42 -3.93
CA ASN A 69 -4.51 6.24 -3.98
C ASN A 69 -3.89 7.32 -4.88
N SER A 70 -3.39 8.42 -4.28
CA SER A 70 -2.85 9.55 -5.04
C SER A 70 -1.46 9.30 -5.65
N SER A 71 -0.77 8.24 -5.22
CA SER A 71 0.57 7.87 -5.72
C SER A 71 0.63 6.35 -5.95
N PRO A 72 -0.11 5.83 -6.95
CA PRO A 72 -0.13 4.41 -7.23
C PRO A 72 1.23 3.93 -7.74
N CYS A 73 1.56 2.68 -7.42
CA CYS A 73 2.69 1.98 -8.01
C CYS A 73 2.60 1.98 -9.56
N PRO A 74 3.73 2.05 -10.28
CA PRO A 74 3.78 1.92 -11.73
C PRO A 74 3.04 0.66 -12.26
#